data_AF-A0A376W6Y7-F1
#
_entry.id   AF-A0A376W6Y7-F1
#
_cell.length_a   1.000
_cell.length_b   1.000
_cell.length_c   1.000
_cell.angle_alpha   90.00
_cell.angle_beta   90.00
_cell.angle_gamma   90.00
#
_symmetry.space_group_name_H-M   'P 1'
#
loop_
_entity.id
_entity.type
_entity.pdbx_description
1 polymer ?
#
loop_
_entity_poly.entity_id
_entity_poly.type
_entity_poly.pdbx_seq_one_letter_code
_entity_poly.pdbx_strand_id
1 'polypeptide(L)' 'MRQQIVADNIHGETGLDGPVFEPLTRQAENTHAVKYIIDTLMASDGDITLVPVGPLSNIAVAMRMQPAILPKIREMF' A
#
# COMPACT_ATOMS: atom_id res chain seq x y z
N MET A 1 9.19 2.22 18.54
CA MET A 1 8.91 2.31 17.10
C MET A 1 10.17 1.94 16.34
N ARG A 2 10.07 1.22 15.21
CA ARG A 2 11.25 0.88 14.38
C ARG A 2 11.74 2.15 13.68
N GLN A 3 13.06 2.34 13.62
CA GLN A 3 13.66 3.45 12.87
C GLN A 3 13.33 3.30 11.37
N GLN A 4 12.89 4.40 10.76
CA GLN A 4 12.66 4.44 9.32
C GLN A 4 14.00 4.40 8.60
N ILE A 5 14.09 3.53 7.59
CA ILE A 5 15.23 3.45 6.67
C ILE A 5 14.69 3.93 5.32
N VAL A 6 15.37 4.92 4.73
CA VAL A 6 15.10 5.44 3.40
C VAL A 6 16.22 5.03 2.44
N ALA A 7 15.95 5.00 1.14
CA ALA A 7 16.89 4.60 0.09
C ALA A 7 17.11 5.74 -0.93
N ASP A 8 17.27 6.96 -0.42
CA ASP A 8 17.58 8.18 -1.16
C ASP A 8 18.90 8.06 -1.95
N ASN A 9 19.87 7.31 -1.43
CA ASN A 9 21.10 6.99 -2.13
C ASN A 9 20.91 6.17 -3.43
N ILE A 10 19.73 5.55 -3.61
CA ILE A 10 19.37 4.78 -4.82
C ILE A 10 18.32 5.52 -5.65
N HIS A 11 17.33 6.13 -5.02
CA HIS A 11 16.17 6.75 -5.69
C HIS A 11 16.25 8.27 -5.83
N GLY A 12 17.31 8.90 -5.30
CA GLY A 12 17.50 10.34 -5.29
C GLY A 12 16.74 11.05 -4.18
N GLU A 13 16.88 12.38 -4.11
CA GLU A 13 16.30 13.20 -3.04
C GLU A 13 14.77 13.22 -3.09
N THR A 14 14.19 13.20 -4.29
CA THR A 14 12.73 13.19 -4.47
C THR A 14 12.11 11.80 -4.35
N GLY A 15 12.94 10.75 -4.38
CA GLY A 15 12.51 9.35 -4.51
C GLY A 15 12.14 8.92 -5.94
N LEU A 16 12.20 9.85 -6.91
CA LEU A 16 12.01 9.59 -8.33
C LEU A 16 12.78 10.61 -9.19
N ASP A 17 14.07 10.82 -8.88
CA ASP A 17 14.91 11.80 -9.59
C ASP A 17 15.09 11.43 -11.07
N GLY A 18 15.09 12.45 -11.96
CA GLY A 18 15.28 12.30 -13.39
C GLY A 18 14.13 12.85 -14.25
N PRO A 19 12.91 12.27 -14.18
CA PRO A 19 11.77 12.76 -14.94
C PRO A 19 11.27 14.13 -14.43
N VAL A 20 10.71 14.91 -15.34
CA VAL A 20 9.97 16.16 -15.04
C VAL A 20 8.52 15.94 -15.43
N PHE A 21 7.61 16.25 -14.52
CA PHE A 21 6.16 16.05 -14.71
C PHE A 21 5.44 17.38 -14.89
N GLU A 22 4.34 17.34 -15.65
CA GLU A 22 3.36 18.41 -15.70
C GLU A 22 2.67 18.59 -14.33
N PRO A 23 1.98 19.74 -14.10
CA PRO A 23 1.27 19.97 -12.85
C PRO A 23 0.32 18.83 -12.47
N LEU A 24 0.39 18.40 -11.20
CA LEU A 24 -0.48 17.36 -10.66
C LEU A 24 -1.95 17.81 -10.64
N THR A 25 -2.82 17.08 -11.34
CA THR A 25 -4.25 17.42 -11.47
C THR A 25 -5.17 16.61 -10.56
N ARG A 26 -4.65 15.58 -9.88
CA ARG A 26 -5.43 14.70 -9.01
C ARG A 26 -4.93 14.72 -7.58
N GLN A 27 -5.81 14.36 -6.66
CA GLN A 27 -5.50 14.26 -5.23
C GLN A 27 -5.65 12.82 -4.75
N ALA A 28 -5.07 12.53 -3.59
CA ALA A 28 -5.29 11.27 -2.91
C ALA A 28 -6.74 11.17 -2.42
N GLU A 29 -7.25 9.94 -2.35
CA GLU A 29 -8.54 9.67 -1.71
C GLU A 29 -8.49 9.97 -0.22
N ASN A 30 -9.61 10.42 0.35
CA ASN A 30 -9.73 10.70 1.79
C ASN A 30 -9.68 9.42 2.64
N THR A 31 -9.93 8.26 2.04
CA THR A 31 -9.93 6.97 2.74
C THR A 31 -8.49 6.49 2.97
N HIS A 32 -8.15 6.22 4.23
CA HIS A 32 -6.84 5.67 4.58
C HIS A 32 -6.60 4.31 3.92
N ALA A 33 -5.39 4.07 3.38
CA ALA A 33 -5.06 2.86 2.61
C ALA A 33 -5.38 1.55 3.34
N VAL A 34 -5.11 1.46 4.65
CA VAL A 34 -5.48 0.28 5.47
C VAL A 34 -6.99 0.02 5.44
N LYS A 35 -7.82 1.08 5.59
CA LYS A 35 -9.28 0.94 5.55
C LYS A 35 -9.74 0.53 4.15
N TYR A 36 -9.16 1.13 3.12
CA TYR A 36 -9.43 0.74 1.74
C TYR A 36 -9.13 -0.75 1.48
N ILE A 37 -7.97 -1.25 1.91
CA ILE A 37 -7.59 -2.66 1.75
C ILE A 37 -8.61 -3.57 2.46
N ILE A 38 -8.97 -3.25 3.70
CA ILE A 38 -9.93 -4.04 4.48
C ILE A 38 -11.30 -4.06 3.80
N ASP A 39 -11.85 -2.89 3.49
CA ASP A 39 -13.21 -2.78 2.94
C ASP A 39 -13.29 -3.47 1.57
N THR A 40 -12.27 -3.29 0.73
CA THR A 40 -12.21 -3.89 -0.61
C THR A 40 -12.14 -5.41 -0.52
N LEU A 41 -11.27 -5.96 0.34
CA LEU A 41 -11.18 -7.41 0.52
C LEU A 41 -12.47 -7.98 1.12
N MET A 42 -13.04 -7.33 2.12
CA MET A 42 -14.28 -7.78 2.75
C MET A 42 -15.46 -7.83 1.78
N ALA A 43 -15.52 -6.87 0.84
CA ALA A 43 -16.54 -6.82 -0.21
C ALA A 43 -16.26 -7.77 -1.39
N SER A 44 -15.07 -8.35 -1.50
CA SER A 44 -14.69 -9.23 -2.61
C SER A 44 -15.20 -10.67 -2.45
N ASP A 45 -15.18 -11.39 -3.57
CA ASP A 45 -15.45 -12.83 -3.65
C ASP A 45 -14.19 -13.68 -3.35
N GLY A 46 -13.14 -13.07 -2.82
CA GLY A 46 -11.86 -13.73 -2.56
C GLY A 46 -10.95 -13.83 -3.79
N ASP A 47 -11.15 -12.96 -4.78
CA ASP A 47 -10.49 -12.97 -6.09
C ASP A 47 -9.34 -11.95 -6.21
N ILE A 48 -9.10 -11.16 -5.16
CA ILE A 48 -8.11 -10.09 -5.13
C ILE A 48 -6.73 -10.62 -4.74
N THR A 49 -5.73 -10.31 -5.56
CA THR A 49 -4.29 -10.52 -5.29
C THR A 49 -3.65 -9.23 -4.80
N LEU A 50 -2.85 -9.30 -3.73
CA LEU A 50 -2.07 -8.16 -3.24
C LEU A 50 -0.64 -8.21 -3.78
N VAL A 51 -0.13 -7.07 -4.28
CA VAL A 51 1.25 -6.96 -4.80
C VAL A 51 2.00 -5.81 -4.11
N PRO A 52 2.39 -5.98 -2.82
CA PRO A 52 3.14 -4.96 -2.09
C PRO A 52 4.61 -4.87 -2.53
N VAL A 53 4.96 -3.84 -3.32
CA VAL A 53 6.34 -3.59 -3.80
C VAL A 53 7.15 -2.64 -2.92
N GLY A 54 6.82 -2.55 -1.63
CA GLY A 54 7.47 -1.67 -0.66
C GLY A 54 7.36 -2.23 0.76
N PRO A 55 7.60 -1.41 1.80
CA PRO A 55 7.42 -1.86 3.18
C PRO A 55 6.00 -2.38 3.44
N LEU A 56 5.89 -3.55 4.07
CA LEU A 56 4.61 -4.24 4.30
C LEU A 56 3.73 -3.63 5.41
N SER A 57 4.01 -2.40 5.86
CA SER A 57 3.36 -1.78 7.01
C SER A 57 1.83 -1.72 6.87
N ASN A 58 1.32 -1.31 5.70
CA ASN A 58 -0.13 -1.25 5.47
C ASN A 58 -0.78 -2.64 5.52
N ILE A 59 -0.13 -3.65 4.92
CA ILE A 59 -0.64 -5.01 4.88
C ILE A 59 -0.66 -5.61 6.28
N ALA A 60 0.44 -5.46 7.03
CA ALA A 60 0.54 -5.94 8.40
C ALA A 60 -0.51 -5.32 9.31
N VAL A 61 -0.72 -3.99 9.22
CA VAL A 61 -1.76 -3.31 10.00
C VAL A 61 -3.15 -3.79 9.61
N ALA A 62 -3.45 -3.92 8.31
CA ALA A 62 -4.75 -4.41 7.83
C ALA A 62 -5.07 -5.82 8.36
N MET A 63 -4.12 -6.75 8.26
CA MET A 63 -4.27 -8.12 8.77
C MET A 63 -4.45 -8.18 10.28
N ARG A 64 -3.81 -7.29 11.04
CA ARG A 64 -3.97 -7.22 12.50
C ARG A 64 -5.29 -6.59 12.92
N MET A 65 -5.74 -5.56 12.21
CA MET A 65 -6.99 -4.86 12.52
C MET A 65 -8.23 -5.65 12.09
N GLN A 66 -8.17 -6.38 10.97
CA GLN A 66 -9.26 -7.23 10.48
C GLN A 66 -8.71 -8.59 10.02
N PRO A 67 -8.51 -9.55 10.92
CA PRO A 67 -8.02 -10.89 10.56
C PRO A 67 -8.93 -11.64 9.58
N ALA A 68 -10.22 -11.27 9.48
CA ALA A 68 -11.15 -11.89 8.54
C ALA A 68 -10.81 -11.63 7.06
N ILE A 69 -9.90 -10.71 6.75
CA ILE A 69 -9.44 -10.51 5.37
C ILE A 69 -8.51 -11.63 4.89
N LEU A 70 -7.86 -12.37 5.80
CA LEU A 70 -6.87 -13.40 5.45
C LEU A 70 -7.44 -14.46 4.48
N PRO A 71 -8.61 -15.09 4.72
CA PRO A 71 -9.20 -16.03 3.77
C PRO A 71 -9.77 -15.36 2.50
N LYS A 72 -9.82 -14.02 2.44
CA LYS A 72 -10.31 -13.27 1.27
C LYS A 72 -9.19 -12.81 0.33
N ILE A 73 -7.94 -13.05 0.69
CA ILE A 73 -6.80 -12.77 -0.18
C ILE A 73 -6.56 -13.99 -1.05
N ARG A 74 -6.64 -13.84 -2.37
CA ARG A 74 -6.36 -14.92 -3.33
C ARG A 74 -4.90 -15.35 -3.27
N GLU A 75 -4.01 -14.36 -3.36
CA GLU A 75 -2.56 -14.55 -3.45
C GLU A 75 -1.84 -13.26 -3.03
N MET A 76 -0.58 -13.39 -2.63
CA MET A 76 0.31 -12.26 -2.35
C MET A 76 1.66 -12.48 -3.00
N PHE A 77 2.18 -11.44 -3.67
CA PHE A 77 3.51 -11.41 -4.32
C PHE A 77 4.47 -10.45 -3.62
#